data_AF-A0A7X8K4Q9-F1
#
_entry.id   AF-A0A7X8K4Q9-F1
#
_cell.length_a   1.000
_cell.length_b   1.000
_cell.length_c   1.000
_cell.angle_alpha   90.00
_cell.angle_beta   90.00
_cell.angle_gamma   90.00
#
_symmetry.space_group_name_H-M   'P 1'
#
loop_
_entity.id
_entity.type
_entity.pdbx_description
1 polymer ?
#
loop_
_entity_poly.entity_id
_entity_poly.type
_entity_poly.pdbx_seq_one_letter_code
_entity_poly.pdbx_strand_id
1 'polypeptide(L)'
;METFDLDKILQDTIDVLEKSKEQIFDIAEHARAECVRLDKEIKQIRELTLRVIEEVDACELKVKSARVRLMKVNRDVDKYSEEDMRKAYEEVSALQVKVALLRERENQLKAKRHELELSHL
;
A
#
# COMPACT_ATOMS: atom_id res chain seq x y z
N MET A 1 -61.86 -15.25 -22.40
CA MET A 1 -60.79 -14.34 -22.85
C MET A 1 -60.00 -13.78 -21.66
N GLU A 2 -60.65 -13.46 -20.53
CA GLU A 2 -59.99 -12.94 -19.31
C GLU A 2 -59.00 -13.89 -18.61
N THR A 3 -59.17 -15.22 -18.71
CA THR A 3 -58.28 -16.18 -18.03
C THR A 3 -56.90 -16.31 -18.68
N PHE A 4 -56.82 -16.14 -20.00
CA PHE A 4 -55.57 -16.28 -20.76
C PHE A 4 -54.60 -15.12 -20.48
N ASP A 5 -55.14 -13.95 -20.14
CA ASP A 5 -54.34 -12.77 -19.78
C ASP A 5 -53.72 -12.93 -18.38
N LEU A 6 -54.44 -13.57 -17.45
CA LEU A 6 -53.95 -13.85 -16.11
C LEU A 6 -52.82 -14.88 -16.11
N ASP A 7 -52.96 -15.95 -16.90
CA ASP A 7 -51.92 -16.97 -17.05
C ASP A 7 -50.62 -16.38 -17.63
N LYS A 8 -50.75 -15.46 -18.59
CA LYS A 8 -49.62 -14.75 -19.17
C LYS A 8 -48.94 -13.83 -18.15
N ILE A 9 -49.70 -13.05 -17.38
CA ILE A 9 -49.16 -12.19 -16.31
C ILE A 9 -48.44 -13.02 -15.25
N LEU A 10 -48.98 -14.20 -14.90
CA LEU A 10 -48.34 -15.12 -13.96
C LEU A 10 -47.00 -15.63 -14.51
N GLN A 11 -46.96 -16.05 -15.79
CA GLN A 11 -45.73 -16.52 -16.42
C GLN A 11 -44.68 -15.40 -16.51
N ASP A 12 -45.06 -14.19 -16.94
CA ASP A 12 -44.17 -13.03 -16.99
C ASP A 12 -43.61 -12.70 -15.59
N THR A 13 -44.42 -12.85 -14.54
CA THR A 13 -43.99 -12.65 -13.15
C THR A 13 -42.99 -13.72 -12.71
N ILE A 14 -43.22 -15.00 -13.06
CA ILE A 14 -42.29 -16.10 -12.78
C ILE A 14 -40.96 -15.86 -13.49
N ASP A 15 -40.98 -15.49 -14.77
CA ASP A 15 -39.77 -15.23 -15.57
C ASP A 15 -38.95 -14.06 -14.98
N VAL A 16 -39.61 -13.01 -14.49
CA VAL A 16 -38.95 -11.89 -13.80
C VAL A 16 -38.34 -12.34 -12.48
N LEU A 17 -39.02 -13.18 -11.70
CA LEU A 17 -38.49 -13.72 -10.44
C LEU A 17 -37.29 -14.63 -10.67
N GLU A 18 -37.30 -15.46 -11.70
CA GLU A 18 -36.16 -16.31 -12.08
C GLU A 18 -34.94 -15.46 -12.46
N LYS A 19 -35.13 -14.45 -13.32
CA LYS A 19 -34.05 -13.49 -13.67
C LYS A 19 -33.53 -12.74 -12.46
N SER A 20 -34.42 -12.28 -11.58
CA SER A 20 -34.04 -11.59 -10.34
C SER A 20 -33.21 -12.50 -9.44
N LYS A 21 -33.58 -13.78 -9.33
CA LYS A 21 -32.81 -14.78 -8.57
C LYS A 21 -31.41 -14.99 -9.14
N GLU A 22 -31.28 -15.10 -10.47
CA GLU A 22 -29.97 -15.21 -11.14
C GLU A 22 -29.11 -13.97 -10.88
N GLN A 23 -29.68 -12.78 -11.03
CA GLN A 23 -28.98 -11.53 -10.75
C GLN A 23 -28.52 -11.41 -9.30
N ILE A 24 -29.36 -11.82 -8.33
CA ILE A 24 -28.98 -11.85 -6.91
C ILE A 24 -27.80 -12.82 -6.69
N PHE A 25 -27.83 -13.97 -7.35
CA PHE A 25 -26.75 -14.95 -7.25
C PHE A 25 -25.43 -14.39 -7.80
N ASP A 26 -25.48 -13.76 -8.98
CA ASP A 26 -24.31 -13.12 -9.60
C ASP A 26 -23.74 -12.00 -8.73
N ILE A 27 -24.60 -11.15 -8.15
CA ILE A 27 -24.19 -10.11 -7.22
C ILE A 27 -23.50 -10.71 -6.00
N ALA A 28 -24.06 -11.78 -5.42
CA ALA A 28 -23.49 -12.44 -4.25
C ALA A 28 -22.14 -13.09 -4.55
N GLU A 29 -21.98 -13.71 -5.73
CA GLU A 29 -20.72 -14.32 -6.15
C GLU A 29 -19.65 -13.26 -6.42
N HIS A 30 -20.02 -12.18 -7.12
CA HIS A 30 -19.13 -11.03 -7.32
C HIS A 30 -18.69 -10.40 -6.01
N ALA A 31 -19.61 -10.18 -5.07
CA ALA A 31 -19.27 -9.64 -3.76
C ALA A 31 -18.28 -10.55 -3.00
N ARG A 32 -18.49 -11.87 -3.04
CA ARG A 32 -17.56 -12.83 -2.42
C ARG A 32 -16.18 -12.80 -3.08
N ALA A 33 -16.12 -12.77 -4.42
CA ALA A 33 -14.87 -12.68 -5.15
C ALA A 33 -14.11 -11.39 -4.84
N GLU A 34 -14.83 -10.26 -4.74
CA GLU A 34 -14.28 -8.97 -4.36
C GLU A 34 -13.72 -8.95 -2.94
N CYS A 35 -14.42 -9.52 -1.96
CA CYS A 35 -13.88 -9.68 -0.60
C CYS A 35 -12.55 -10.43 -0.59
N VAL A 36 -12.48 -11.58 -1.27
CA VAL A 36 -11.25 -12.39 -1.35
C VAL A 36 -10.11 -11.62 -2.03
N ARG A 37 -10.42 -10.85 -3.08
CA ARG A 37 -9.46 -10.01 -3.79
C ARG A 37 -8.88 -8.93 -2.87
N LEU A 38 -9.74 -8.22 -2.15
CA LEU A 38 -9.36 -7.15 -1.21
C LEU A 38 -8.52 -7.69 -0.06
N ASP A 39 -8.89 -8.83 0.53
CA ASP A 39 -8.11 -9.48 1.60
C ASP A 39 -6.67 -9.77 1.15
N LYS A 40 -6.53 -10.26 -0.08
CA LYS A 40 -5.21 -10.54 -0.67
C LYS A 40 -4.41 -9.25 -0.87
N GLU A 41 -5.04 -8.18 -1.37
CA GLU A 41 -4.37 -6.90 -1.58
C GLU A 41 -3.94 -6.25 -0.25
N ILE A 42 -4.79 -6.26 0.77
CA ILE A 42 -4.47 -5.77 2.12
C ILE A 42 -3.28 -6.54 2.69
N LYS A 43 -3.26 -7.87 2.56
CA LYS A 43 -2.13 -8.70 2.99
C LYS A 43 -0.83 -8.31 2.29
N GLN A 44 -0.87 -8.15 0.96
CA GLN A 44 0.31 -7.75 0.19
C GLN A 44 0.83 -6.36 0.60
N ILE A 45 -0.07 -5.40 0.81
CA ILE A 45 0.31 -4.06 1.27
C ILE A 45 0.94 -4.13 2.65
N ARG A 46 0.39 -4.92 3.58
CA ARG A 46 0.99 -5.13 4.92
C ARG A 46 2.42 -5.65 4.82
N GLU A 47 2.65 -6.69 4.01
CA GLU A 47 3.98 -7.26 3.79
C GLU A 47 4.96 -6.26 3.13
N LEU A 48 4.48 -5.42 2.20
CA LEU A 48 5.28 -4.35 1.60
C LEU A 48 5.59 -3.25 2.62
N THR A 49 4.62 -2.81 3.42
CA THR A 49 4.83 -1.80 4.46
C THR A 49 5.87 -2.25 5.47
N LEU A 50 5.80 -3.50 5.94
CA LEU A 50 6.78 -4.05 6.88
C LEU A 50 8.20 -4.03 6.30
N ARG A 51 8.38 -4.45 5.04
CA ARG A 51 9.69 -4.39 4.38
C ARG A 51 10.22 -2.96 4.27
N VAL A 52 9.37 -2.00 3.92
CA VAL A 52 9.79 -0.59 3.82
C VAL A 52 10.18 -0.04 5.19
N ILE A 53 9.46 -0.40 6.27
CA ILE A 53 9.83 -0.02 7.64
C ILE A 53 11.23 -0.54 7.99
N GLU A 54 11.50 -1.82 7.71
CA GLU A 54 12.83 -2.41 7.95
C GLU A 54 13.92 -1.72 7.12
N GLU A 55 13.63 -1.33 5.88
CA GLU A 55 14.54 -0.55 5.04
C GLU A 55 14.81 0.86 5.58
N VAL A 56 13.78 1.54 6.10
CA VAL A 56 13.91 2.84 6.78
C VAL A 56 14.84 2.70 7.98
N ASP A 57 14.56 1.77 8.88
CA ASP A 57 15.34 1.54 10.11
C ASP A 57 16.81 1.24 9.79
N ALA A 58 17.06 0.33 8.84
CA ALA A 58 18.41 0.01 8.40
C ALA A 58 19.13 1.22 7.78
N CYS A 59 18.41 2.06 7.04
CA CYS A 59 18.99 3.26 6.43
C CYS A 59 19.26 4.35 7.47
N GLU A 60 18.44 4.48 8.50
CA GLU A 60 18.66 5.40 9.62
C GLU A 60 19.91 5.04 10.43
N LEU A 61 20.16 3.75 10.66
CA LEU A 61 21.40 3.27 11.27
C LEU A 61 22.64 3.64 10.44
N LYS A 62 22.53 3.58 9.10
CA LYS A 62 23.60 4.03 8.19
C LYS A 62 23.81 5.54 8.28
N VAL A 63 22.74 6.34 8.30
CA VAL A 63 22.83 7.80 8.51
C VAL A 63 23.55 8.11 9.82
N LYS A 64 23.17 7.44 10.92
CA LYS A 64 23.82 7.65 12.22
C LYS A 64 25.32 7.37 12.15
N SER A 65 25.71 6.27 11.51
CA SER A 65 27.11 5.89 11.33
C SER A 65 27.88 6.89 10.45
N ALA A 66 27.28 7.35 9.36
CA ALA A 66 27.86 8.37 8.49
C ALA A 66 28.05 9.72 9.20
N ARG A 67 27.10 10.12 10.04
CA ARG A 67 27.23 11.34 10.87
C ARG A 67 28.38 11.24 11.88
N VAL A 68 28.60 10.07 12.48
CA VAL A 68 29.77 9.84 13.36
C VAL A 68 31.07 9.98 12.58
N ARG A 69 31.15 9.44 11.36
CA ARG A 69 32.33 9.64 10.48
C ARG A 69 32.53 11.11 10.14
N LEU A 70 31.47 11.80 9.74
CA LEU A 70 31.52 13.24 9.45
C LEU A 70 32.02 14.05 10.65
N MET A 71 31.53 13.74 11.86
CA MET A 71 32.02 14.38 13.10
C MET A 71 33.51 14.15 13.32
N LYS A 72 34.03 12.94 13.05
CA LYS A 72 35.46 12.63 13.16
C LYS A 72 36.28 13.43 12.14
N VAL A 73 35.82 13.50 10.90
CA VAL A 73 36.48 14.24 9.82
C VAL A 73 36.51 15.74 10.14
N ASN A 74 35.40 16.30 10.63
CA ASN A 74 35.33 17.70 11.07
C ASN A 74 36.22 17.99 12.29
N ARG A 75 36.37 17.04 13.21
CA ARG A 75 37.20 17.22 14.41
C ARG A 75 38.69 17.22 14.10
N ASP A 76 39.13 16.33 13.22
CA ASP A 76 40.54 16.18 12.82
C ASP A 76 40.76 16.80 11.41
N VAL A 77 40.19 17.97 11.13
CA VAL A 77 40.17 18.59 9.79
C VAL A 77 41.56 18.72 9.17
N ASP A 78 42.59 19.02 9.96
CA ASP A 78 43.97 19.14 9.50
C ASP A 78 44.58 17.81 9.01
N LYS A 79 43.94 16.67 9.30
CA LYS A 79 44.39 15.31 8.92
C LYS A 79 43.68 14.75 7.70
N TYR A 80 42.64 15.41 7.19
CA TYR A 80 41.85 14.94 6.07
C TYR A 80 41.96 15.89 4.88
N SER A 81 41.91 15.35 3.66
CA SER A 81 41.88 16.19 2.46
C SER A 81 40.50 16.83 2.28
N GLU A 82 40.46 17.91 1.51
CA GLU A 82 39.20 18.53 1.07
C GLU A 82 38.25 17.51 0.42
N GLU A 83 38.82 16.58 -0.35
CA GLU A 83 38.08 15.50 -0.99
C GLU A 83 37.48 14.51 0.02
N ASP A 84 38.19 14.18 1.10
CA ASP A 84 37.68 13.30 2.16
C ASP A 84 36.54 13.98 2.93
N MET A 85 36.67 15.28 3.20
CA MET A 85 35.61 16.09 3.80
C MET A 85 34.36 16.10 2.90
N ARG A 86 34.54 16.41 1.62
CA ARG A 86 33.46 16.44 0.63
C ARG A 86 32.71 15.11 0.58
N LYS A 87 33.43 13.99 0.50
CA LYS A 87 32.83 12.63 0.50
C LYS A 87 32.03 12.34 1.76
N ALA A 88 32.51 12.73 2.94
CA ALA A 88 31.78 12.51 4.19
C ALA A 88 30.45 13.30 4.22
N TYR A 89 30.45 14.54 3.73
CA TYR A 89 29.23 15.34 3.60
C TYR A 89 28.26 14.76 2.56
N GLU A 90 28.76 14.37 1.39
CA GLU A 90 27.96 13.76 0.32
C GLU A 90 27.33 12.44 0.76
N GLU A 91 28.07 11.61 1.49
CA GLU A 91 27.56 10.36 2.04
C GLU A 91 26.37 10.59 2.98
N VAL A 92 26.50 11.55 3.92
CA VAL A 92 25.41 11.89 4.84
C VAL A 92 24.19 12.42 4.08
N SER A 93 24.41 13.34 3.14
CA SER A 93 23.34 13.94 2.33
C SER A 93 22.59 12.89 1.52
N ALA A 94 23.31 12.02 0.81
CA ALA A 94 22.72 10.95 0.01
C ALA A 94 21.89 9.98 0.87
N LEU A 95 22.39 9.60 2.04
CA LEU A 95 21.66 8.74 2.97
C LEU A 95 20.42 9.43 3.56
N GLN A 96 20.48 10.72 3.85
CA GLN A 96 19.33 11.50 4.33
C GLN A 96 18.22 11.59 3.27
N VAL A 97 18.57 11.86 2.01
CA VAL A 97 17.62 11.84 0.89
C VAL A 97 16.98 10.46 0.76
N LYS A 98 17.78 9.40 0.87
CA LYS A 98 17.26 8.03 0.81
C LYS A 98 16.28 7.73 1.93
N VAL A 99 16.57 8.11 3.17
CA VAL A 99 15.64 7.95 4.31
C VAL A 99 14.35 8.72 4.07
N ALA A 100 14.42 9.96 3.57
CA ALA A 100 13.24 10.76 3.28
C ALA A 100 12.33 10.08 2.23
N LEU A 101 12.91 9.56 1.15
CA LEU A 101 12.16 8.83 0.12
C LEU A 101 11.53 7.54 0.65
N LEU A 102 12.25 6.78 1.49
CA LEU A 102 11.74 5.55 2.07
C LEU A 102 10.57 5.82 3.05
N ARG A 103 10.69 6.85 3.89
CA ARG A 103 9.61 7.29 4.79
C ARG A 103 8.38 7.77 4.03
N GLU A 104 8.56 8.47 2.91
CA GLU A 104 7.45 8.87 2.05
C GLU A 104 6.73 7.64 1.48
N ARG A 105 7.50 6.66 0.98
CA ARG A 105 6.94 5.39 0.50
C ARG A 105 6.20 4.63 1.61
N GLU A 106 6.75 4.62 2.81
CA GLU A 106 6.11 4.02 3.99
C GLU A 106 4.74 4.66 4.26
N ASN A 107 4.68 5.99 4.27
CA ASN A 107 3.46 6.76 4.49
C ASN A 107 2.42 6.50 3.40
N GLN A 108 2.82 6.47 2.13
CA GLN A 108 1.94 6.14 1.01
C GLN A 108 1.32 4.75 1.15
N LEU A 109 2.13 3.74 1.54
CA LEU A 109 1.63 2.38 1.75
C LEU A 109 0.66 2.30 2.95
N LYS A 110 0.96 3.01 4.05
CA LYS A 110 0.06 3.10 5.21
C LYS A 110 -1.27 3.77 4.84
N ALA A 111 -1.23 4.85 4.07
CA ALA A 111 -2.42 5.55 3.60
C ALA A 111 -3.26 4.66 2.68
N LYS A 112 -2.63 4.00 1.69
CA LYS A 112 -3.32 3.05 0.81
C LYS A 112 -3.97 1.90 1.59
N ARG A 113 -3.27 1.35 2.59
CA ARG A 113 -3.85 0.32 3.47
C ARG A 113 -5.09 0.84 4.20
N HIS A 114 -4.99 2.04 4.79
CA HIS A 114 -6.09 2.64 5.53
C HIS A 114 -7.31 2.90 4.65
N GLU A 115 -7.11 3.39 3.44
CA GLU A 115 -8.18 3.59 2.45
C GLU A 115 -8.89 2.27 2.10
N LEU A 116 -8.11 1.20 1.84
CA LEU A 116 -8.67 -0.13 1.55
C LEU A 116 -9.40 -0.74 2.75
N GLU A 117 -8.89 -0.55 3.97
CA GLU A 117 -9.54 -0.99 5.21
C GLU A 117 -10.83 -0.21 5.47
N LEU A 118 -10.90 1.09 5.12
CA LEU A 118 -12.12 1.90 5.23
C LEU A 118 -13.17 1.55 4.18
N SER A 119 -12.76 1.22 2.95
CA SER A 119 -13.67 0.74 1.90
C SER A 119 -14.35 -0.60 2.27
N HIS A 120 -13.92 -1.23 3.36
CA HIS A 120 -14.43 -2.50 3.87
C HIS A 120 -15.39 -2.35 5.07
N LEU A 121 -15.55 -1.13 5.61
CA LEU A 121 -16.49 -0.79 6.69
C LEU A 121 -17.81 -0.25 6.11
#